data_AF-A0A0P9CQJ7-F1
#
_entry.id   AF-A0A0P9CQJ7-F1
#
_cell.length_a   1.000
_cell.length_b   1.000
_cell.length_c   1.000
_cell.angle_alpha   90.00
_cell.angle_beta   90.00
_cell.angle_gamma   90.00
#
_symmetry.space_group_name_H-M   'P 1'
#
loop_
_entity.id
_entity.type
_entity.pdbx_description
1 polymer ?
#
loop_
_entity_poly.entity_id
_entity_poly.type
_entity_poly.pdbx_seq_one_letter_code
_entity_poly.pdbx_strand_id
1 'polypeptide(L)'
;ARPGLPARPACSGLRGERLDLLQSPAFQEEFPSIRTAFDPQTMREQIQATLFGKGHANYVIEKCELDQATYLPGEGVALRYEVSAKDRITLQTIEPIVIGMVFPNQLACALYMRDKLAPLVELMRGRPEITPFSTPAAIIEPLHMILHVFPIDGELPALVPATDPQRMAELFRETLPEATDNGYEVERCKVELVDYARRFRSVLRYTVEGKRAGARAERQIVYGKVFNDTIGSLAGPVTSALRDATSDPRTSYKFAVPRALAWRPDMQLSLLEAIPGKPVIS
;
A
#
# COMPACT_ATOMS: atom_id res chain seq x y z
N ALA A 1 -29.82 57.90 -19.90
CA ALA A 1 -28.72 57.78 -18.93
C ALA A 1 -29.20 56.94 -17.75
N ARG A 2 -28.63 55.74 -17.57
CA ARG A 2 -28.80 54.90 -16.37
C ARG A 2 -27.43 54.81 -15.68
N PRO A 3 -27.33 54.91 -14.34
CA PRO A 3 -26.05 54.91 -13.64
C PRO A 3 -25.41 53.52 -13.66
N GLY A 4 -24.09 53.46 -13.86
CA GLY A 4 -23.31 52.23 -13.82
C GLY A 4 -23.22 51.66 -12.40
N LEU A 5 -23.45 50.35 -12.27
CA LEU A 5 -23.14 49.62 -11.04
C LEU A 5 -21.61 49.59 -10.81
N PRO A 6 -21.14 49.69 -9.56
CA PRO A 6 -19.72 49.51 -9.25
C PRO A 6 -19.31 48.06 -9.45
N ALA A 7 -18.18 47.85 -10.12
CA ALA A 7 -17.55 46.55 -10.28
C ALA A 7 -17.23 45.95 -8.90
N ARG A 8 -17.65 44.70 -8.67
CA ARG A 8 -17.25 43.90 -7.51
C ARG A 8 -15.72 43.77 -7.50
N PRO A 9 -15.04 43.90 -6.35
CA PRO A 9 -13.62 43.64 -6.28
C PRO A 9 -13.39 42.17 -6.62
N ALA A 10 -12.47 41.93 -7.56
CA ALA A 10 -12.00 40.59 -7.90
C ALA A 10 -11.48 39.94 -6.61
N CYS A 11 -12.12 38.84 -6.18
CA CYS A 11 -11.50 37.92 -5.22
C CYS A 11 -10.16 37.49 -5.82
N SER A 12 -9.06 38.03 -5.31
CA SER A 12 -7.73 37.54 -5.61
C SER A 12 -7.63 36.13 -5.03
N GLY A 13 -7.94 35.12 -5.85
CA GLY A 13 -7.70 33.73 -5.51
C GLY A 13 -6.27 33.60 -5.00
N LEU A 14 -6.11 33.02 -3.82
CA LEU A 14 -4.84 32.69 -3.21
C LEU A 14 -4.05 31.85 -4.24
N ARG A 15 -3.06 32.46 -4.88
CA ARG A 15 -2.18 31.79 -5.85
C ARG A 15 -1.49 30.62 -5.16
N GLY A 16 -1.41 29.47 -5.84
CA GLY A 16 -0.94 28.18 -5.30
C GLY A 16 0.41 28.21 -4.58
N GLU A 17 1.29 29.16 -4.88
CA GLU A 17 2.55 29.36 -4.16
C GLU A 17 2.36 29.74 -2.68
N ARG A 18 1.25 30.41 -2.32
CA ARG A 18 0.89 30.74 -0.94
C ARG A 18 0.29 29.56 -0.17
N LEU A 19 -0.03 28.46 -0.85
CA LEU A 19 -0.61 27.25 -0.27
C LEU A 19 0.37 26.06 -0.33
N ASP A 20 1.61 26.28 -0.75
CA ASP A 20 2.66 25.26 -0.69
C ASP A 20 3.10 25.06 0.77
N LEU A 21 2.75 23.90 1.33
CA LEU A 21 3.08 23.51 2.69
C LEU A 21 4.60 23.55 2.93
N LEU A 22 5.41 23.24 1.92
CA LEU A 22 6.87 23.25 2.03
C LEU A 22 7.43 24.66 2.22
N GLN A 23 6.69 25.71 1.85
CA GLN A 23 7.08 27.10 2.08
C GLN A 23 6.60 27.65 3.43
N SER A 24 5.77 26.90 4.17
CA SER A 24 5.30 27.31 5.48
C SER A 24 6.45 27.29 6.52
N PRO A 25 6.73 28.41 7.21
CA PRO A 25 7.74 28.42 8.28
C PRO A 25 7.39 27.48 9.43
N ALA A 26 6.13 27.47 9.87
CA ALA A 26 5.67 26.60 10.96
C ALA A 26 5.87 25.11 10.62
N PHE A 27 5.66 24.74 9.35
CA PHE A 27 5.88 23.36 8.89
C PHE A 27 7.36 22.99 8.85
N GLN A 28 8.23 23.92 8.46
CA GLN A 28 9.68 23.72 8.47
C GLN A 28 10.26 23.72 9.89
N GLU A 29 9.66 24.47 10.83
CA GLU A 29 10.03 24.40 12.24
C GLU A 29 9.63 23.06 12.87
N GLU A 30 8.44 22.53 12.51
CA GLU A 30 7.99 21.20 12.95
C GLU A 30 8.80 20.06 12.31
N PHE A 31 9.19 20.21 11.03
CA PHE A 31 9.97 19.22 10.29
C PHE A 31 11.17 19.87 9.57
N PRO A 32 12.28 20.14 10.26
CA PRO A 32 13.44 20.85 9.71
C PRO A 32 14.04 20.18 8.45
N SER A 33 13.99 18.85 8.40
CA SER A 33 14.60 18.06 7.33
C SER A 33 13.64 17.72 6.19
N ILE A 34 12.43 18.28 6.18
CA ILE A 34 11.39 17.89 5.21
C ILE A 34 11.75 18.22 3.77
N ARG A 35 12.45 19.34 3.53
CA ARG A 35 12.88 19.72 2.17
C ARG A 35 13.80 18.69 1.55
N THR A 36 14.70 18.11 2.35
CA THR A 36 15.59 17.03 1.91
C THR A 36 14.81 15.76 1.62
N ALA A 37 13.81 15.41 2.43
CA ALA A 37 12.94 14.26 2.16
C ALA A 37 12.14 14.43 0.85
N PHE A 38 11.80 15.66 0.45
CA PHE A 38 11.11 15.94 -0.81
C PHE A 38 12.03 16.02 -2.03
N ASP A 39 13.36 15.97 -1.85
CA ASP A 39 14.33 15.97 -2.96
C ASP A 39 14.63 14.53 -3.42
N PRO A 40 14.12 14.09 -4.59
CA PRO A 40 14.31 12.71 -5.04
C PRO A 40 15.77 12.38 -5.35
N GLN A 41 16.59 13.36 -5.72
CA GLN A 41 18.00 13.13 -6.03
C GLN A 41 18.79 12.81 -4.76
N THR A 42 18.61 13.64 -3.72
CA THR A 42 19.22 13.36 -2.41
C THR A 42 18.68 12.07 -1.81
N MET A 43 17.35 11.85 -1.90
CA MET A 43 16.74 10.62 -1.35
C MET A 43 17.19 9.36 -2.08
N ARG A 44 17.49 9.41 -3.39
CA ARG A 44 18.09 8.27 -4.10
C ARG A 44 19.38 7.80 -3.44
N GLU A 45 20.26 8.73 -3.07
CA GLU A 45 21.55 8.42 -2.43
C GLU A 45 21.34 7.87 -1.01
N GLN A 46 20.41 8.47 -0.26
CA GLN A 46 20.05 8.00 1.09
C GLN A 46 19.43 6.59 1.05
N ILE A 47 18.50 6.33 0.14
CA ILE A 47 17.86 5.01 -0.03
C ILE A 47 18.90 3.97 -0.45
N GLN A 48 19.79 4.31 -1.39
CA GLN A 48 20.89 3.43 -1.82
C GLN A 48 21.80 3.06 -0.63
N ALA A 49 22.26 4.06 0.12
CA ALA A 49 23.18 3.86 1.22
C ALA A 49 22.54 3.11 2.40
N THR A 50 21.26 3.39 2.67
CA THR A 50 20.58 2.87 3.85
C THR A 50 19.99 1.48 3.59
N LEU A 51 19.11 1.33 2.59
CA LEU A 51 18.36 0.08 2.41
C LEU A 51 19.21 -1.02 1.75
N PHE A 52 19.96 -0.67 0.70
CA PHE A 52 20.84 -1.64 0.02
C PHE A 52 22.18 -1.80 0.74
N GLY A 53 22.74 -0.70 1.24
CA GLY A 53 23.97 -0.71 2.04
C GLY A 53 25.18 -1.31 1.35
N LYS A 54 26.25 -1.55 2.12
CA LYS A 54 27.47 -2.21 1.61
C LYS A 54 27.29 -3.70 1.35
N GLY A 55 26.31 -4.34 2.00
CA GLY A 55 26.03 -5.78 1.88
C GLY A 55 25.49 -6.18 0.50
N HIS A 56 24.80 -5.25 -0.18
CA HIS A 56 24.21 -5.48 -1.51
C HIS A 56 24.65 -4.42 -2.52
N ALA A 57 25.97 -4.14 -2.55
CA ALA A 57 26.56 -3.15 -3.45
C ALA A 57 26.44 -3.48 -4.95
N ASN A 58 25.94 -4.67 -5.30
CA ASN A 58 25.62 -5.04 -6.68
C ASN A 58 24.37 -4.33 -7.20
N TYR A 59 23.43 -3.95 -6.33
CA TYR A 59 22.24 -3.19 -6.71
C TYR A 59 22.55 -1.69 -6.81
N VAL A 60 22.11 -1.08 -7.91
CA VAL A 60 22.23 0.37 -8.14
C VAL A 60 20.87 0.95 -8.49
N ILE A 61 20.45 1.98 -7.76
CA ILE A 61 19.22 2.71 -8.05
C ILE A 61 19.41 3.56 -9.30
N GLU A 62 18.65 3.23 -10.34
CA GLU A 62 18.60 3.93 -11.62
C GLU A 62 17.55 5.04 -11.61
N LYS A 63 16.44 4.85 -10.89
CA LYS A 63 15.32 5.80 -10.79
C LYS A 63 14.82 5.92 -9.36
N CYS A 64 14.54 7.14 -8.91
CA CYS A 64 13.89 7.44 -7.63
C CYS A 64 13.01 8.67 -7.81
N GLU A 65 11.70 8.51 -7.66
CA GLU A 65 10.72 9.60 -7.79
C GLU A 65 9.81 9.64 -6.57
N LEU A 66 9.51 10.85 -6.10
CA LEU A 66 8.49 11.04 -5.07
C LEU A 66 7.12 11.01 -5.75
N ASP A 67 6.33 10.00 -5.44
CA ASP A 67 4.99 9.82 -6.03
C ASP A 67 3.89 10.37 -5.12
N GLN A 68 4.01 10.19 -3.79
CA GLN A 68 3.03 10.71 -2.83
C GLN A 68 3.67 11.28 -1.57
N ALA A 69 3.02 12.30 -1.02
CA ALA A 69 3.28 12.80 0.32
C ALA A 69 1.97 13.12 1.04
N THR A 70 1.89 12.78 2.32
CA THR A 70 0.69 12.97 3.16
C THR A 70 1.11 13.50 4.53
N TYR A 71 0.62 14.67 4.91
CA TYR A 71 0.76 15.19 6.27
C TYR A 71 -0.22 14.47 7.21
N LEU A 72 0.30 13.98 8.33
CA LEU A 72 -0.42 13.26 9.36
C LEU A 72 -0.36 14.10 10.65
N PRO A 73 -1.41 14.87 10.97
CA PRO A 73 -1.40 15.76 12.12
C PRO A 73 -1.03 15.04 13.42
N GLY A 74 -0.01 15.53 14.12
CA GLY A 74 0.48 14.96 15.37
C GLY A 74 1.36 13.70 15.23
N GLU A 75 1.57 13.20 14.02
CA GLU A 75 2.38 12.01 13.76
C GLU A 75 3.63 12.35 12.94
N GLY A 76 3.46 12.96 11.77
CA GLY A 76 4.56 13.24 10.86
C GLY A 76 4.13 13.44 9.41
N VAL A 77 5.08 13.24 8.50
CA VAL A 77 4.84 13.28 7.04
C VAL A 77 5.22 11.94 6.44
N ALA A 78 4.24 11.24 5.88
CA ALA A 78 4.45 10.01 5.13
C ALA A 78 4.73 10.33 3.67
N LEU A 79 5.78 9.74 3.11
CA LEU A 79 6.22 9.89 1.72
C LEU A 79 6.29 8.50 1.06
N ARG A 80 5.99 8.44 -0.23
CA ARG A 80 6.14 7.24 -1.05
C ARG A 80 7.05 7.54 -2.23
N TYR A 81 8.09 6.74 -2.35
CA TYR A 81 9.03 6.78 -3.45
C TYR A 81 8.86 5.55 -4.34
N GLU A 82 8.77 5.82 -5.64
CA GLU A 82 8.93 4.80 -6.66
C GLU A 82 10.42 4.67 -6.98
N VAL A 83 10.96 3.47 -6.73
CA VAL A 83 12.38 3.20 -6.89
C VAL A 83 12.56 2.10 -7.93
N SER A 84 13.49 2.28 -8.85
CA SER A 84 13.95 1.23 -9.76
C SER A 84 15.43 0.97 -9.50
N ALA A 85 15.76 -0.26 -9.13
CA ALA A 85 17.13 -0.67 -8.84
C ALA A 85 17.53 -1.86 -9.69
N LYS A 86 18.74 -1.82 -10.25
CA LYS A 86 19.28 -2.85 -11.12
C LYS A 86 20.42 -3.59 -10.43
N ASP A 87 20.32 -4.91 -10.41
CA ASP A 87 21.45 -5.76 -10.04
C ASP A 87 22.47 -5.78 -11.18
N ARG A 88 23.68 -5.31 -10.93
CA ARG A 88 24.75 -5.27 -11.93
C ARG A 88 25.29 -6.64 -12.33
N ILE A 89 25.02 -7.69 -11.53
CA ILE A 89 25.49 -9.05 -11.81
C ILE A 89 24.48 -9.78 -12.69
N THR A 90 23.22 -9.85 -12.25
CA THR A 90 22.16 -10.56 -12.98
C THR A 90 21.50 -9.71 -14.07
N LEU A 91 21.75 -8.40 -14.07
CA LEU A 91 21.07 -7.38 -14.88
C LEU A 91 19.55 -7.30 -14.63
N GLN A 92 19.07 -7.95 -13.58
CA GLN A 92 17.66 -7.92 -13.19
C GLN A 92 17.33 -6.56 -12.55
N THR A 93 16.24 -5.96 -12.99
CA THR A 93 15.67 -4.76 -12.38
C THR A 93 14.56 -5.15 -11.39
N ILE A 94 14.56 -4.50 -10.24
CA ILE A 94 13.50 -4.56 -9.24
C ILE A 94 12.89 -3.17 -9.06
N GLU A 95 11.60 -3.12 -8.76
CA GLU A 95 10.84 -1.88 -8.62
C GLU A 95 10.15 -1.82 -7.25
N PRO A 96 10.90 -1.68 -6.15
CA PRO A 96 10.32 -1.63 -4.83
C PRO A 96 9.60 -0.31 -4.57
N ILE A 97 8.51 -0.39 -3.82
CA ILE A 97 7.88 0.77 -3.20
C ILE A 97 8.60 1.04 -1.88
N VAL A 98 9.19 2.22 -1.76
CA VAL A 98 9.87 2.67 -0.54
C VAL A 98 9.00 3.72 0.14
N ILE A 99 8.73 3.53 1.41
CA ILE A 99 7.95 4.44 2.23
C ILE A 99 8.90 5.16 3.18
N GLY A 100 8.74 6.47 3.24
CA GLY A 100 9.40 7.35 4.17
C GLY A 100 8.43 7.91 5.20
N MET A 101 8.84 8.02 6.46
CA MET A 101 8.08 8.78 7.45
C MET A 101 9.01 9.73 8.19
N VAL A 102 8.78 11.04 8.02
CA VAL A 102 9.51 12.11 8.71
C VAL A 102 8.77 12.45 9.98
N PHE A 103 9.48 12.42 11.10
CA PHE A 103 8.93 12.67 12.43
C PHE A 103 9.37 14.05 12.96
N PRO A 104 8.63 14.62 13.92
CA PRO A 104 9.02 15.90 14.53
C PRO A 104 10.34 15.80 15.31
N ASN A 105 10.70 14.61 15.82
CA ASN A 105 11.91 14.39 16.61
C ASN A 105 12.41 12.93 16.52
N GLN A 106 13.66 12.74 16.95
CA GLN A 106 14.34 11.43 16.92
C GLN A 106 13.69 10.39 17.84
N LEU A 107 13.11 10.81 18.98
CA LEU A 107 12.48 9.88 19.91
C LEU A 107 11.24 9.23 19.29
N ALA A 108 10.39 10.00 18.61
CA ALA A 108 9.23 9.49 17.90
C ALA A 108 9.62 8.51 16.79
N CYS A 109 10.67 8.83 16.03
CA CYS A 109 11.27 7.96 15.02
C CYS A 109 11.76 6.63 15.63
N ALA A 110 12.54 6.69 16.72
CA ALA A 110 13.05 5.48 17.39
C ALA A 110 11.94 4.60 17.96
N LEU A 111 10.91 5.20 18.58
CA LEU A 111 9.75 4.47 19.10
C LEU A 111 8.96 3.79 17.97
N TYR A 112 8.69 4.49 16.87
CA TYR A 112 7.99 3.92 15.73
C TYR A 112 8.76 2.76 15.12
N MET A 113 10.08 2.91 14.91
CA MET A 113 10.94 1.84 14.40
C MET A 113 10.89 0.61 15.31
N ARG A 114 11.06 0.79 16.63
CA ARG A 114 11.06 -0.29 17.62
C ARG A 114 9.72 -1.00 17.72
N ASP A 115 8.64 -0.25 17.83
CA ASP A 115 7.32 -0.79 18.21
C ASP A 115 6.52 -1.27 17.01
N LYS A 116 6.68 -0.64 15.83
CA LYS A 116 5.86 -0.94 14.65
C LYS A 116 6.59 -1.64 13.53
N LEU A 117 7.87 -1.33 13.27
CA LEU A 117 8.57 -1.85 12.09
C LEU A 117 9.50 -3.02 12.40
N ALA A 118 10.29 -2.96 13.47
CA ALA A 118 11.23 -4.02 13.83
C ALA A 118 10.56 -5.41 13.95
N PRO A 119 9.36 -5.56 14.57
CA PRO A 119 8.68 -6.85 14.58
C PRO A 119 8.30 -7.36 13.18
N LEU A 120 7.92 -6.46 12.27
CA LEU A 120 7.54 -6.81 10.90
C LEU A 120 8.76 -7.20 10.05
N VAL A 121 9.89 -6.53 10.24
CA VAL A 121 11.17 -6.90 9.62
C VAL A 121 11.56 -8.33 10.01
N GLU A 122 11.42 -8.68 11.30
CA GLU A 122 11.70 -10.03 11.78
C GLU A 122 10.78 -11.09 11.14
N LEU A 123 9.49 -10.78 11.02
CA LEU A 123 8.52 -11.67 10.33
C LEU A 123 8.81 -11.84 8.84
N MET A 124 9.47 -10.87 8.21
CA MET A 124 9.84 -10.94 6.79
C MET A 124 11.16 -11.68 6.55
N ARG A 125 11.91 -12.07 7.59
CA ARG A 125 13.23 -12.68 7.43
C ARG A 125 13.19 -13.94 6.56
N GLY A 126 14.10 -13.99 5.58
CA GLY A 126 14.22 -15.12 4.65
C GLY A 126 13.24 -15.07 3.47
N ARG A 127 12.37 -14.06 3.42
CA ARG A 127 11.46 -13.87 2.29
C ARG A 127 12.18 -13.27 1.07
N PRO A 128 11.89 -13.76 -0.15
CA PRO A 128 12.58 -13.35 -1.36
C PRO A 128 12.36 -11.87 -1.70
N GLU A 129 11.24 -11.28 -1.29
CA GLU A 129 10.92 -9.88 -1.61
C GLU A 129 11.85 -8.89 -0.90
N ILE A 130 12.41 -9.25 0.26
CA ILE A 130 13.31 -8.37 1.02
C ILE A 130 14.80 -8.72 0.86
N THR A 131 15.12 -9.85 0.22
CA THR A 131 16.50 -10.30 -0.03
C THR A 131 17.40 -9.24 -0.70
N PRO A 132 16.91 -8.37 -1.61
CA PRO A 132 17.75 -7.33 -2.21
C PRO A 132 18.24 -6.24 -1.23
N PHE A 133 17.67 -6.16 -0.03
CA PHE A 133 17.94 -5.09 0.93
C PHE A 133 18.78 -5.59 2.11
N SER A 134 19.87 -4.88 2.42
CA SER A 134 20.64 -5.15 3.65
C SER A 134 19.82 -4.81 4.88
N THR A 135 19.08 -3.70 4.81
CA THR A 135 18.17 -3.26 5.88
C THR A 135 16.83 -2.86 5.25
N PRO A 136 15.80 -3.72 5.29
CA PRO A 136 14.51 -3.44 4.65
C PRO A 136 13.70 -2.35 5.39
N ALA A 137 14.10 -1.99 6.62
CA ALA A 137 13.67 -0.78 7.30
C ALA A 137 14.82 -0.19 8.11
N ALA A 138 14.93 1.13 8.15
CA ALA A 138 16.04 1.83 8.77
C ALA A 138 15.73 3.30 9.09
N ILE A 139 16.46 3.83 10.07
CA ILE A 139 16.40 5.25 10.45
C ILE A 139 17.46 6.02 9.66
N ILE A 140 17.12 7.22 9.18
CA ILE A 140 18.07 8.24 8.73
C ILE A 140 18.10 9.32 9.82
N GLU A 141 19.05 9.22 10.75
CA GLU A 141 19.05 10.06 11.95
C GLU A 141 19.08 11.56 11.64
N PRO A 142 19.87 12.08 10.67
CA PRO A 142 19.89 13.51 10.34
C PRO A 142 18.55 14.05 9.80
N LEU A 143 17.68 13.16 9.31
CA LEU A 143 16.39 13.55 8.73
C LEU A 143 15.21 13.33 9.69
N HIS A 144 15.44 12.78 10.89
CA HIS A 144 14.38 12.29 11.79
C HIS A 144 13.39 11.39 11.04
N MET A 145 13.92 10.57 10.14
CA MET A 145 13.13 9.85 9.15
C MET A 145 13.33 8.35 9.29
N ILE A 146 12.28 7.59 9.03
CA ILE A 146 12.37 6.15 8.80
C ILE A 146 12.13 5.87 7.32
N LEU A 147 12.87 4.92 6.76
CA LEU A 147 12.57 4.28 5.50
C LEU A 147 12.18 2.83 5.75
N HIS A 148 11.20 2.33 4.99
CA HIS A 148 10.89 0.91 4.92
C HIS A 148 10.39 0.51 3.53
N VAL A 149 10.59 -0.75 3.17
CA VAL A 149 10.12 -1.31 1.89
C VAL A 149 8.78 -2.00 2.07
N PHE A 150 7.87 -1.83 1.11
CA PHE A 150 6.66 -2.66 1.03
C PHE A 150 7.05 -4.14 0.98
N PRO A 151 6.36 -5.05 1.69
CA PRO A 151 5.08 -4.90 2.40
C PRO A 151 5.21 -4.58 3.90
N ILE A 152 6.40 -4.22 4.40
CA ILE A 152 6.56 -3.82 5.79
C ILE A 152 5.87 -2.47 5.95
N ASP A 153 4.85 -2.39 6.81
CA ASP A 153 4.10 -1.16 7.08
C ASP A 153 3.54 -1.20 8.50
N GLY A 154 3.95 -0.24 9.32
CA GLY A 154 3.54 -0.14 10.73
C GLY A 154 2.06 0.24 10.92
N GLU A 155 1.44 0.85 9.92
CA GLU A 155 0.01 1.20 9.91
C GLU A 155 -0.84 0.06 9.32
N LEU A 156 -0.23 -0.82 8.53
CA LEU A 156 -0.89 -1.98 7.92
C LEU A 156 -0.09 -3.26 8.18
N PRO A 157 0.10 -3.67 9.45
CA PRO A 157 0.95 -4.81 9.81
C PRO A 157 0.48 -6.13 9.17
N ALA A 158 -0.81 -6.24 8.87
CA ALA A 158 -1.38 -7.41 8.20
C ALA A 158 -0.96 -7.55 6.73
N LEU A 159 -0.32 -6.55 6.12
CA LEU A 159 0.30 -6.69 4.79
C LEU A 159 1.37 -7.77 4.76
N VAL A 160 2.12 -7.96 5.84
CA VAL A 160 3.16 -9.01 5.92
C VAL A 160 2.56 -10.40 5.66
N PRO A 161 1.58 -10.89 6.44
CA PRO A 161 0.95 -12.17 6.15
C PRO A 161 0.06 -12.14 4.90
N ALA A 162 -0.58 -11.02 4.55
CA ALA A 162 -1.45 -10.93 3.37
C ALA A 162 -0.67 -10.97 2.05
N THR A 163 0.63 -10.67 2.07
CA THR A 163 1.49 -10.77 0.89
C THR A 163 2.32 -12.04 0.85
N ASP A 164 2.19 -12.93 1.84
CA ASP A 164 2.86 -14.23 1.85
C ASP A 164 2.07 -15.22 0.97
N PRO A 165 2.63 -15.67 -0.17
CA PRO A 165 1.92 -16.57 -1.08
C PRO A 165 1.58 -17.93 -0.46
N GLN A 166 2.43 -18.45 0.43
CA GLN A 166 2.22 -19.76 1.05
C GLN A 166 1.09 -19.68 2.08
N ARG A 167 1.17 -18.67 2.95
CA ARG A 167 0.14 -18.42 3.97
C ARG A 167 -1.23 -18.11 3.35
N MET A 168 -1.24 -17.33 2.26
CA MET A 168 -2.49 -17.05 1.56
C MET A 168 -3.06 -18.29 0.85
N ALA A 169 -2.22 -19.19 0.31
CA ALA A 169 -2.70 -20.44 -0.25
C ALA A 169 -3.37 -21.33 0.82
N GLU A 170 -2.80 -21.41 2.03
CA GLU A 170 -3.40 -22.11 3.17
C GLU A 170 -4.74 -21.47 3.57
N LEU A 171 -4.77 -20.15 3.71
CA LEU A 171 -5.99 -19.42 4.01
C LEU A 171 -7.09 -19.71 2.99
N PHE A 172 -6.78 -19.73 1.69
CA PHE A 172 -7.77 -20.01 0.66
C PHE A 172 -8.31 -21.45 0.69
N ARG A 173 -7.53 -22.43 1.17
CA ARG A 173 -8.06 -23.79 1.41
C ARG A 173 -9.16 -23.80 2.46
N GLU A 174 -9.06 -22.93 3.46
CA GLU A 174 -10.00 -22.84 4.58
C GLU A 174 -11.21 -21.94 4.27
N THR A 175 -11.04 -20.93 3.39
CA THR A 175 -12.06 -19.88 3.21
C THR A 175 -12.80 -19.91 1.89
N LEU A 176 -12.23 -20.49 0.82
CA LEU A 176 -12.93 -20.49 -0.47
C LEU A 176 -14.10 -21.50 -0.43
N PRO A 177 -15.33 -21.08 -0.80
CA PRO A 177 -16.45 -22.01 -0.92
C PRO A 177 -16.15 -23.19 -1.86
N GLU A 178 -15.40 -22.94 -2.93
CA GLU A 178 -15.00 -23.99 -3.88
C GLU A 178 -14.04 -25.01 -3.25
N ALA A 179 -13.16 -24.57 -2.35
CA ALA A 179 -12.21 -25.44 -1.66
C ALA A 179 -12.88 -26.23 -0.52
N THR A 180 -13.78 -25.59 0.21
CA THR A 180 -14.46 -26.17 1.38
C THR A 180 -15.62 -27.09 0.99
N ASP A 181 -16.38 -26.75 -0.07
CA ASP A 181 -17.61 -27.48 -0.43
C ASP A 181 -17.50 -28.33 -1.70
N ASN A 182 -16.57 -28.02 -2.62
CA ASN A 182 -16.58 -28.56 -3.99
C ASN A 182 -15.29 -29.29 -4.41
N GLY A 183 -14.45 -29.65 -3.45
CA GLY A 183 -13.24 -30.45 -3.70
C GLY A 183 -12.19 -29.76 -4.55
N TYR A 184 -12.15 -28.43 -4.55
CA TYR A 184 -11.08 -27.66 -5.18
C TYR A 184 -9.83 -27.65 -4.28
N GLU A 185 -8.77 -28.30 -4.74
CA GLU A 185 -7.49 -28.34 -4.05
C GLU A 185 -6.66 -27.12 -4.45
N VAL A 186 -6.46 -26.18 -3.53
CA VAL A 186 -5.58 -25.02 -3.75
C VAL A 186 -4.12 -25.47 -3.71
N GLU A 187 -3.43 -25.30 -4.83
CA GLU A 187 -2.02 -25.69 -4.99
C GLU A 187 -1.08 -24.51 -4.77
N ARG A 188 -1.40 -23.33 -5.31
CA ARG A 188 -0.56 -22.14 -5.23
C ARG A 188 -1.37 -20.86 -5.22
N CYS A 189 -0.77 -19.81 -4.68
CA CYS A 189 -1.28 -18.45 -4.75
C CYS A 189 -0.19 -17.54 -5.30
N LYS A 190 -0.56 -16.63 -6.20
CA LYS A 190 0.26 -15.47 -6.58
C LYS A 190 -0.39 -14.23 -5.98
N VAL A 191 0.40 -13.37 -5.33
CA VAL A 191 -0.06 -12.09 -4.79
C VAL A 191 0.46 -10.95 -5.65
N GLU A 192 -0.41 -9.99 -5.95
CA GLU A 192 -0.08 -8.77 -6.69
C GLU A 192 -0.68 -7.57 -5.96
N LEU A 193 0.10 -6.50 -5.78
CA LEU A 193 -0.42 -5.23 -5.30
C LEU A 193 -1.25 -4.56 -6.39
N VAL A 194 -2.48 -4.16 -6.07
CA VAL A 194 -3.38 -3.45 -6.99
C VAL A 194 -3.42 -1.98 -6.66
N ASP A 195 -3.60 -1.67 -5.38
CA ASP A 195 -3.63 -0.30 -4.88
C ASP A 195 -3.00 -0.26 -3.49
N TYR A 196 -2.15 0.73 -3.29
CA TYR A 196 -1.64 1.07 -1.98
C TYR A 196 -2.07 2.49 -1.70
N ALA A 197 -3.19 2.63 -0.99
CA ALA A 197 -3.79 3.93 -0.78
C ALA A 197 -2.93 4.78 0.15
N ARG A 198 -3.11 6.10 0.08
CA ARG A 198 -2.40 7.08 0.91
C ARG A 198 -2.47 6.81 2.42
N ARG A 199 -3.53 6.14 2.88
CA ARG A 199 -3.69 5.78 4.29
C ARG A 199 -4.59 4.57 4.45
N PHE A 200 -4.26 3.73 5.44
CA PHE A 200 -5.16 2.80 6.13
C PHE A 200 -5.80 1.67 5.32
N ARG A 201 -5.48 1.56 4.03
CA ARG A 201 -5.95 0.45 3.22
C ARG A 201 -5.00 0.10 2.09
N SER A 202 -4.99 -1.17 1.75
CA SER A 202 -4.35 -1.68 0.55
C SER A 202 -5.24 -2.71 -0.12
N VAL A 203 -5.20 -2.74 -1.45
CA VAL A 203 -5.90 -3.73 -2.27
C VAL A 203 -4.87 -4.66 -2.89
N LEU A 204 -5.04 -5.94 -2.64
CA LEU A 204 -4.24 -7.02 -3.18
C LEU A 204 -5.10 -7.85 -4.15
N ARG A 205 -4.47 -8.38 -5.18
CA ARG A 205 -5.05 -9.37 -6.08
C ARG A 205 -4.34 -10.69 -5.85
N TYR A 206 -5.15 -11.71 -5.62
CA TYR A 206 -4.69 -13.08 -5.51
C TYR A 206 -5.10 -13.84 -6.76
N THR A 207 -4.13 -14.46 -7.41
CA THR A 207 -4.40 -15.51 -8.40
C THR A 207 -4.20 -16.85 -7.71
N VAL A 208 -5.31 -17.48 -7.36
CA VAL A 208 -5.35 -18.79 -6.71
C VAL A 208 -5.39 -19.84 -7.80
N GLU A 209 -4.46 -20.79 -7.77
CA GLU A 209 -4.45 -21.90 -8.70
C GLU A 209 -4.58 -23.23 -7.96
N GLY A 210 -5.31 -24.12 -8.59
CA GLY A 210 -5.71 -25.38 -7.98
C GLY A 210 -6.45 -26.24 -8.98
N LYS A 211 -6.97 -27.37 -8.52
CA LYS A 211 -7.67 -28.32 -9.39
C LYS A 211 -8.78 -29.03 -8.62
N ARG A 212 -9.80 -29.49 -9.35
CA ARG A 212 -10.75 -30.47 -8.82
C ARG A 212 -10.29 -31.88 -9.19
N ALA A 213 -10.71 -32.88 -8.42
CA ALA A 213 -10.39 -34.27 -8.71
C ALA A 213 -10.78 -34.64 -10.16
N GLY A 214 -9.80 -35.10 -10.95
CA GLY A 214 -10.00 -35.48 -12.35
C GLY A 214 -10.19 -34.31 -13.34
N ALA A 215 -10.06 -33.05 -12.89
CA ALA A 215 -10.20 -31.88 -13.73
C ALA A 215 -8.83 -31.25 -14.07
N ARG A 216 -8.84 -30.39 -15.10
CA ARG A 216 -7.69 -29.54 -15.43
C ARG A 216 -7.49 -28.46 -14.36
N ALA A 217 -6.25 -28.03 -14.17
CA ALA A 217 -5.93 -26.89 -13.33
C ALA A 217 -6.75 -25.65 -13.71
N GLU A 218 -7.32 -25.02 -12.70
CA GLU A 218 -8.20 -23.86 -12.72
C GLU A 218 -7.55 -22.69 -11.97
N ARG A 219 -7.80 -21.49 -12.46
CA ARG A 219 -7.36 -20.24 -11.82
C ARG A 219 -8.56 -19.43 -11.39
N GLN A 220 -8.52 -18.96 -10.15
CA GLN A 220 -9.51 -18.06 -9.57
C GLN A 220 -8.85 -16.75 -9.15
N ILE A 221 -9.55 -15.64 -9.35
CA ILE A 221 -9.07 -14.32 -8.95
C ILE A 221 -9.88 -13.87 -7.74
N VAL A 222 -9.16 -13.48 -6.68
CA VAL A 222 -9.74 -12.94 -5.44
C VAL A 222 -9.11 -11.58 -5.16
N TYR A 223 -9.92 -10.62 -4.76
CA TYR A 223 -9.42 -9.32 -4.29
C TYR A 223 -9.43 -9.27 -2.76
N GLY A 224 -8.28 -8.97 -2.18
CA GLY A 224 -8.11 -8.68 -0.77
C GLY A 224 -8.10 -7.18 -0.50
N LYS A 225 -8.84 -6.74 0.51
CA LYS A 225 -8.71 -5.39 1.05
C LYS A 225 -8.21 -5.50 2.48
N VAL A 226 -6.97 -5.04 2.69
CA VAL A 226 -6.35 -4.94 4.02
C VAL A 226 -6.72 -3.58 4.60
N PHE A 227 -7.11 -3.56 5.85
CA PHE A 227 -7.44 -2.35 6.62
C PHE A 227 -6.49 -2.22 7.82
N ASN A 228 -6.50 -1.06 8.47
CA ASN A 228 -5.88 -0.83 9.77
C ASN A 228 -6.88 -0.89 10.94
N ASP A 229 -8.16 -1.14 10.63
CA ASP A 229 -9.27 -1.18 11.56
C ASP A 229 -10.26 -2.32 11.22
N THR A 230 -11.42 -2.33 11.87
CA THR A 230 -12.46 -3.34 11.68
C THR A 230 -13.50 -2.98 10.61
N ILE A 231 -13.35 -1.85 9.90
CA ILE A 231 -14.37 -1.40 8.94
C ILE A 231 -14.60 -2.40 7.81
N GLY A 232 -13.57 -3.19 7.49
CA GLY A 232 -13.63 -4.28 6.51
C GLY A 232 -14.65 -5.37 6.83
N SER A 233 -15.04 -5.53 8.10
CA SER A 233 -16.09 -6.48 8.51
C SER A 233 -17.46 -6.16 7.90
N LEU A 234 -17.70 -4.90 7.53
CA LEU A 234 -18.94 -4.45 6.89
C LEU A 234 -19.03 -4.87 5.41
N ALA A 235 -17.94 -5.28 4.78
CA ALA A 235 -17.93 -5.66 3.37
C ALA A 235 -18.92 -6.80 3.08
N GLY A 236 -19.04 -7.77 3.97
CA GLY A 236 -20.00 -8.88 3.85
C GLY A 236 -21.46 -8.40 3.82
N PRO A 237 -21.97 -7.85 4.93
CA PRO A 237 -23.36 -7.37 5.00
C PRO A 237 -23.73 -6.37 3.91
N VAL A 238 -22.84 -5.42 3.59
CA VAL A 238 -23.10 -4.40 2.57
C VAL A 238 -23.17 -5.00 1.18
N THR A 239 -22.23 -5.88 0.80
CA THR A 239 -22.27 -6.50 -0.54
C THR A 239 -23.47 -7.43 -0.71
N SER A 240 -23.85 -8.18 0.32
CA SER A 240 -25.08 -8.99 0.29
C SER A 240 -26.33 -8.14 0.12
N ALA A 241 -26.49 -7.08 0.93
CA ALA A 241 -27.65 -6.20 0.81
C ALA A 241 -27.74 -5.51 -0.56
N LEU A 242 -26.60 -5.10 -1.13
CA LEU A 242 -26.54 -4.54 -2.49
C LEU A 242 -26.93 -5.57 -3.55
N ARG A 243 -26.50 -6.82 -3.41
CA ARG A 243 -26.89 -7.91 -4.33
C ARG A 243 -28.38 -8.15 -4.33
N ASP A 244 -28.97 -8.22 -3.15
CA ASP A 244 -30.41 -8.42 -2.99
C ASP A 244 -31.19 -7.28 -3.64
N ALA A 245 -30.75 -6.03 -3.42
CA ALA A 245 -31.37 -4.85 -4.01
C ALA A 245 -31.25 -4.81 -5.55
N THR A 246 -30.11 -5.23 -6.11
CA THR A 246 -29.90 -5.30 -7.58
C THR A 246 -30.62 -6.47 -8.25
N SER A 247 -31.03 -7.48 -7.47
CA SER A 247 -31.75 -8.64 -7.95
C SER A 247 -33.27 -8.43 -7.97
N ASP A 248 -33.78 -7.35 -7.34
CA ASP A 248 -35.21 -6.97 -7.40
C ASP A 248 -35.58 -6.53 -8.83
N PRO A 249 -36.56 -7.19 -9.49
CA PRO A 249 -37.01 -6.87 -10.84
C PRO A 249 -37.51 -5.43 -11.03
N ARG A 250 -37.86 -4.74 -9.92
CA ARG A 250 -38.37 -3.36 -9.92
C ARG A 250 -37.24 -2.32 -9.94
N THR A 251 -36.00 -2.74 -9.70
CA THR A 251 -34.84 -1.83 -9.67
C THR A 251 -34.32 -1.63 -11.10
N SER A 252 -34.19 -0.38 -11.53
CA SER A 252 -33.73 -0.02 -12.88
C SER A 252 -32.21 -0.12 -13.08
N TYR A 253 -31.44 -0.26 -12.00
CA TYR A 253 -29.98 -0.32 -12.03
C TYR A 253 -29.49 -1.78 -12.04
N LYS A 254 -28.89 -2.20 -13.16
CA LYS A 254 -28.26 -3.52 -13.30
C LYS A 254 -26.75 -3.35 -13.30
N PHE A 255 -26.10 -3.57 -12.16
CA PHE A 255 -24.65 -3.67 -12.07
C PHE A 255 -24.26 -4.91 -11.28
N ALA A 256 -23.13 -5.51 -11.64
CA ALA A 256 -22.57 -6.62 -10.89
C ALA A 256 -22.00 -6.09 -9.57
N VAL A 257 -22.44 -6.68 -8.47
CA VAL A 257 -21.85 -6.54 -7.14
C VAL A 257 -20.97 -7.77 -6.90
N PRO A 258 -19.82 -7.70 -6.21
CA PRO A 258 -18.99 -8.87 -5.90
C PRO A 258 -19.50 -9.63 -4.66
N ARG A 259 -19.15 -10.92 -4.52
CA ARG A 259 -19.49 -11.73 -3.34
C ARG A 259 -18.40 -11.45 -2.32
N ALA A 260 -18.78 -11.21 -1.07
CA ALA A 260 -17.84 -11.37 0.02
C ALA A 260 -17.58 -12.86 0.21
N LEU A 261 -16.30 -13.23 0.12
CA LEU A 261 -15.84 -14.61 0.30
C LEU A 261 -15.52 -14.87 1.77
N ALA A 262 -14.83 -13.93 2.43
CA ALA A 262 -14.52 -14.01 3.85
C ALA A 262 -14.12 -12.66 4.44
N TRP A 263 -14.22 -12.56 5.76
CA TRP A 263 -13.55 -11.56 6.58
C TRP A 263 -12.60 -12.28 7.54
N ARG A 264 -11.34 -11.86 7.61
CA ARG A 264 -10.31 -12.41 8.48
C ARG A 264 -9.92 -11.35 9.52
N PRO A 265 -10.49 -11.40 10.74
CA PRO A 265 -10.22 -10.41 11.78
C PRO A 265 -8.75 -10.34 12.19
N ASP A 266 -8.07 -11.50 12.20
CA ASP A 266 -6.66 -11.65 12.53
C ASP A 266 -5.73 -10.92 11.55
N MET A 267 -6.21 -10.66 10.32
CA MET A 267 -5.47 -9.98 9.26
C MET A 267 -6.15 -8.67 8.82
N GLN A 268 -7.24 -8.26 9.47
CA GLN A 268 -8.08 -7.14 9.06
C GLN A 268 -8.33 -7.14 7.54
N LEU A 269 -8.62 -8.33 6.98
CA LEU A 269 -8.63 -8.60 5.55
C LEU A 269 -10.02 -9.03 5.09
N SER A 270 -10.61 -8.26 4.17
CA SER A 270 -11.84 -8.63 3.46
C SER A 270 -11.48 -9.26 2.12
N LEU A 271 -12.03 -10.44 1.84
CA LEU A 271 -11.87 -11.15 0.57
C LEU A 271 -13.14 -11.04 -0.26
N LEU A 272 -12.98 -10.66 -1.52
CA LEU A 272 -14.06 -10.38 -2.47
C LEU A 272 -13.81 -11.13 -3.78
N GLU A 273 -14.87 -11.63 -4.39
CA GLU A 273 -14.78 -12.23 -5.73
C GLU A 273 -14.33 -11.17 -6.76
N ALA A 274 -13.62 -11.61 -7.78
CA ALA A 274 -13.36 -10.77 -8.94
C ALA A 274 -14.61 -10.66 -9.84
N ILE A 275 -14.95 -9.44 -10.22
CA ILE A 275 -15.94 -9.19 -11.27
C ILE A 275 -15.21 -9.17 -12.61
N PRO A 276 -15.68 -9.93 -13.63
CA PRO A 276 -15.15 -9.85 -14.97
C PRO A 276 -15.29 -8.44 -15.55
N GLY A 277 -14.19 -7.87 -16.03
CA GLY A 277 -14.19 -6.56 -16.66
C GLY A 277 -12.80 -5.91 -16.68
N LYS A 278 -12.75 -4.71 -17.22
CA LYS A 278 -11.58 -3.82 -17.15
C LYS A 278 -12.03 -2.47 -16.58
N PRO A 279 -11.25 -1.84 -15.67
CA PRO A 279 -11.52 -0.47 -15.25
C PRO A 279 -11.56 0.46 -16.46
N VAL A 280 -12.55 1.36 -16.52
CA VAL A 280 -12.64 2.39 -17.57
C VAL A 280 -11.82 3.64 -17.19
N ILE A 281 -11.48 3.77 -15.91
CA ILE A 281 -10.67 4.85 -15.35
C ILE A 281 -9.65 4.20 -14.42
N SER A 282 -8.37 4.45 -14.68
CA SER A 282 -7.21 4.04 -13.88
C SER A 282 -6.41 5.29 -13.53
#